data_AF-A0A522PP40-F1
#
_entry.id   AF-A0A522PP40-F1
#
_cell.length_a   1.000
_cell.length_b   1.000
_cell.length_c   1.000
_cell.angle_alpha   90.00
_cell.angle_beta   90.00
_cell.angle_gamma   90.00
#
_symmetry.space_group_name_H-M   'P 1'
#
loop_
_entity.id
_entity.type
_entity.pdbx_description
1 polymer ?
#
loop_
_entity_poly.entity_id
_entity_poly.type
_entity_poly.pdbx_seq_one_letter_code
_entity_poly.pdbx_strand_id
1 'polypeptide(L)'
;MKEPARHRPAVLGGRTRDGGGSLAGAWPGGRSISTWALLISLILSLAACGGSTASTSPTPRPATPSPTVDPRLPDPASADAVYVGLNAAGLGIIGTNAEAGTDPVKLINATYAGRPLVIVGYSSDAARLRLAKVTDGSAPGRGDAPYTFAALNVVLEFGAGVADATPPSPDVAEIAAAQALAAVLDRLIGPLTERSSQRVSPRPPATPSPAPPSSPAPTPAATRAPSPRPSPTS
;
A
#
# COMPACT_ATOMS: atom_id res chain seq x y z
N MET A 1 -15.09 -64.25 -13.03
CA MET A 1 -13.76 -64.43 -12.40
C MET A 1 -13.51 -63.24 -11.50
N LYS A 2 -13.25 -63.50 -10.21
CA LYS A 2 -13.08 -62.53 -9.13
C LYS A 2 -11.63 -62.02 -9.13
N GLU A 3 -11.45 -60.71 -9.22
CA GLU A 3 -10.14 -60.07 -9.04
C GLU A 3 -9.92 -59.81 -7.53
N PRO A 4 -8.79 -60.24 -6.95
CA PRO A 4 -8.56 -60.10 -5.51
C PRO A 4 -8.07 -58.69 -5.11
N ALA A 5 -8.63 -58.24 -4.00
CA ALA A 5 -8.33 -56.99 -3.32
C ALA A 5 -6.84 -56.84 -2.97
N ARG A 6 -6.25 -55.69 -3.34
CA ARG A 6 -4.91 -55.30 -2.87
C ARG A 6 -5.01 -54.71 -1.47
N HIS A 7 -4.50 -55.47 -0.50
CA HIS A 7 -4.17 -55.01 0.84
C HIS A 7 -3.16 -53.84 0.79
N ARG A 8 -3.52 -52.70 1.37
CA ARG A 8 -2.55 -51.69 1.83
C ARG A 8 -2.14 -52.03 3.27
N PRO A 9 -0.83 -52.12 3.59
CA PRO A 9 -0.41 -52.29 4.97
C PRO A 9 -0.59 -50.99 5.75
N ALA A 10 -1.06 -51.14 6.99
CA ALA A 10 -1.10 -50.12 8.01
C ALA A 10 0.33 -49.74 8.42
N VAL A 11 0.67 -48.45 8.36
CA VAL A 11 1.87 -47.90 9.00
C VAL A 11 1.47 -47.54 10.42
N LEU A 12 1.82 -48.44 11.35
CA LEU A 12 1.72 -48.29 12.78
C LEU A 12 3.14 -48.16 13.35
N GLY A 13 3.40 -47.14 14.16
CA GLY A 13 4.52 -47.16 15.11
C GLY A 13 5.58 -46.08 14.88
N GLY A 14 5.67 -45.16 15.85
CA GLY A 14 6.74 -44.17 15.94
C GLY A 14 6.60 -43.29 17.17
N ARG A 15 6.52 -43.92 18.36
CA ARG A 15 6.48 -43.30 19.68
C ARG A 15 7.77 -42.53 19.97
N THR A 16 7.59 -41.32 20.51
CA THR A 16 8.36 -40.67 21.59
C THR A 16 9.89 -40.81 21.59
N ARG A 17 10.56 -39.67 21.40
CA ARG A 17 11.85 -39.43 22.05
C ARG A 17 11.81 -38.10 22.78
N ASP A 18 11.58 -38.20 24.09
CA ASP A 18 12.05 -37.23 25.07
C ASP A 18 13.56 -37.03 24.88
N GLY A 19 13.96 -35.77 24.88
CA GLY A 19 15.35 -35.37 24.69
C GLY A 19 15.53 -33.93 25.14
N GLY A 20 15.38 -33.72 26.44
CA GLY A 20 15.80 -32.50 27.11
C GLY A 20 17.26 -32.17 26.74
N GLY A 21 17.44 -30.93 26.31
CA GLY A 21 18.72 -30.36 25.93
C GLY A 21 18.60 -28.85 25.89
N SER A 22 18.19 -28.26 27.03
CA SER A 22 18.43 -26.85 27.33
C SER A 22 19.94 -26.62 27.36
N LEU A 23 20.50 -26.31 26.20
CA LEU A 23 21.76 -25.61 26.12
C LEU A 23 21.41 -24.14 25.94
N ALA A 24 21.32 -23.48 27.10
CA ALA A 24 21.43 -22.05 27.23
C ALA A 24 22.69 -21.60 26.48
N GLY A 25 22.51 -21.19 25.23
CA GLY A 25 23.48 -20.42 24.49
C GLY A 25 23.62 -19.07 25.15
N ALA A 26 24.59 -18.98 26.07
CA ALA A 26 25.08 -17.74 26.63
C ALA A 26 25.58 -16.86 25.48
N TRP A 27 24.79 -15.84 25.14
CA TRP A 27 25.24 -14.75 24.28
C TRP A 27 26.26 -13.93 25.07
N PRO A 28 27.51 -13.80 24.62
CA PRO A 28 28.45 -12.88 25.24
C PRO A 28 27.92 -11.45 25.07
N GLY A 29 27.85 -10.75 26.21
CA GLY A 29 27.22 -9.45 26.37
C GLY A 29 27.61 -8.42 25.32
N GLY A 30 26.59 -7.80 24.75
CA GLY A 30 26.68 -6.56 24.00
C GLY A 30 27.29 -5.49 24.90
N ARG A 31 28.50 -5.05 24.51
CA ARG A 31 29.16 -3.89 25.10
C ARG A 31 28.32 -2.67 24.74
N SER A 32 27.68 -2.13 25.76
CA SER A 32 27.13 -0.78 25.82
C SER A 32 28.23 0.23 25.50
N ILE A 33 28.27 0.70 24.25
CA ILE A 33 29.12 1.84 23.90
C ILE A 33 28.32 3.09 24.27
N SER A 34 28.61 3.50 25.49
CA SER A 34 28.17 4.72 26.15
C SER A 34 28.37 5.93 25.25
N THR A 35 27.25 6.64 25.03
CA THR A 35 27.15 8.03 24.61
C THR A 35 28.06 8.90 25.47
N TRP A 36 29.21 9.30 24.93
CA TRP A 36 30.03 10.39 25.45
C TRP A 36 30.25 11.45 24.36
N ALA A 37 29.69 12.61 24.67
CA ALA A 37 29.99 13.94 24.21
C ALA A 37 31.38 14.19 23.58
N LEU A 38 31.36 14.84 22.41
CA LEU A 38 32.32 15.82 21.89
C LEU A 38 31.58 16.46 20.70
N LEU A 39 30.90 17.61 20.81
CA LEU A 39 31.41 18.96 21.10
C LEU A 39 32.69 19.24 20.30
N ILE A 40 32.66 20.32 19.50
CA ILE A 40 33.79 21.02 18.82
C ILE A 40 33.94 20.71 17.32
N SER A 41 33.27 21.50 16.47
CA SER A 41 33.93 22.36 15.45
C SER A 41 32.90 23.20 14.70
N LEU A 42 32.39 24.20 15.43
CA LEU A 42 32.11 25.52 14.89
C LEU A 42 33.47 26.19 14.55
N ILE A 43 33.49 27.22 13.70
CA ILE A 43 34.66 27.93 13.11
C ILE A 43 35.06 27.23 11.78
N LEU A 44 34.96 27.83 10.59
CA LEU A 44 35.48 29.12 10.15
C LEU A 44 34.47 29.83 9.21
N SER A 45 33.82 30.87 9.73
CA SER A 45 33.27 31.93 8.90
C SER A 45 34.39 32.91 8.55
N LEU A 46 35.12 32.67 7.45
CA LEU A 46 35.98 33.71 6.89
C LEU A 46 35.14 34.64 6.01
N ALA A 47 35.08 35.88 6.48
CA ALA A 47 34.84 37.04 5.65
C ALA A 47 35.88 37.09 4.51
N ALA A 48 35.39 37.06 3.27
CA ALA A 48 36.09 37.62 2.13
C ALA A 48 35.12 38.59 1.44
N CYS A 49 35.03 39.79 2.03
CA CYS A 49 34.57 40.98 1.33
C CYS A 49 35.74 41.45 0.46
N GLY A 50 35.61 41.29 -0.85
CA GLY A 50 36.67 41.68 -1.78
C GLY A 50 36.14 41.79 -3.21
N GLY A 51 36.08 43.01 -3.71
CA GLY A 51 36.19 43.32 -5.14
C GLY A 51 34.92 43.18 -5.97
N SER A 52 34.11 44.23 -6.01
CA SER A 52 33.17 44.45 -7.12
C SER A 52 33.92 44.86 -8.38
N THR A 53 34.12 43.91 -9.30
CA THR A 53 34.25 44.22 -10.72
C THR A 53 32.92 43.92 -11.39
N ALA A 54 32.32 44.91 -12.03
CA ALA A 54 31.07 44.80 -12.77
C ALA A 54 31.21 43.74 -13.87
N SER A 55 30.74 42.53 -13.60
CA SER A 55 30.54 41.49 -14.60
C SER A 55 29.15 41.70 -15.18
N THR A 56 29.09 41.93 -16.49
CA THR A 56 27.84 42.00 -17.26
C THR A 56 27.09 40.68 -17.08
N SER A 57 26.12 40.67 -16.17
CA SER A 57 25.24 39.52 -15.97
C SER A 57 24.48 39.28 -17.27
N PRO A 58 24.67 38.15 -17.98
CA PRO A 58 23.72 37.77 -19.00
C PRO A 58 22.36 37.62 -18.32
N THR A 59 21.32 38.18 -18.93
CA THR A 59 19.94 37.97 -18.49
C THR A 59 19.71 36.46 -18.33
N PRO A 60 19.34 35.96 -17.14
CA PRO A 60 19.06 34.54 -16.97
C PRO A 60 17.90 34.17 -17.90
N ARG A 61 18.20 33.35 -18.92
CA ARG A 61 17.18 32.72 -19.74
C ARG A 61 16.27 31.92 -18.80
N PRO A 62 14.93 32.03 -18.91
CA PRO A 62 14.03 31.18 -18.14
C PRO A 62 14.46 29.73 -18.31
N ALA A 63 14.77 29.06 -17.21
CA ALA A 63 15.05 27.64 -17.25
C ALA A 63 13.79 26.96 -17.79
N THR A 64 13.92 26.31 -18.95
CA THR A 64 12.86 25.44 -19.46
C THR A 64 12.55 24.44 -18.35
N PRO A 65 11.30 24.34 -17.86
CA PRO A 65 10.97 23.37 -16.83
C PRO A 65 11.39 22.00 -17.33
N SER A 66 12.26 21.33 -16.58
CA SER A 66 12.58 19.94 -16.85
C SER A 66 11.27 19.15 -16.81
N PRO A 67 10.98 18.25 -17.76
CA PRO A 67 9.77 17.46 -17.72
C PRO A 67 9.71 16.72 -16.38
N THR A 68 8.64 16.94 -15.62
CA THR A 68 8.35 16.17 -14.42
C THR A 68 8.22 14.72 -14.84
N VAL A 69 9.24 13.91 -14.57
CA VAL A 69 9.20 12.46 -14.82
C VAL A 69 8.08 11.90 -13.96
N ASP A 70 7.07 11.28 -14.58
CA ASP A 70 6.01 10.58 -13.87
C ASP A 70 6.65 9.40 -13.11
N PRO A 71 6.58 9.35 -11.78
CA PRO A 71 7.20 8.29 -10.99
C PRO A 71 6.42 6.97 -11.05
N ARG A 72 5.31 6.89 -11.80
CA ARG A 72 4.48 5.69 -11.88
C ARG A 72 5.20 4.53 -12.57
N LEU A 73 5.04 3.35 -11.99
CA LEU A 73 5.49 2.10 -12.56
C LEU A 73 4.58 1.69 -13.72
N PRO A 74 5.13 1.07 -14.78
CA PRO A 74 4.32 0.54 -15.88
C PRO A 74 3.50 -0.66 -15.43
N ASP A 75 2.41 -0.94 -16.16
CA ASP A 75 1.62 -2.17 -16.02
C ASP A 75 2.17 -3.26 -16.97
N PRO A 76 2.51 -4.48 -16.49
CA PRO A 76 2.50 -4.92 -15.10
C PRO A 76 3.71 -4.41 -14.28
N ALA A 77 3.45 -4.01 -13.05
CA ALA A 77 4.46 -3.64 -12.08
C ALA A 77 5.08 -4.89 -11.45
N SER A 78 6.42 -4.97 -11.37
CA SER A 78 7.08 -6.07 -10.66
C SER A 78 7.12 -5.79 -9.15
N ALA A 79 7.00 -6.84 -8.33
CA ALA A 79 7.16 -6.72 -6.88
C ALA A 79 8.53 -6.15 -6.49
N ASP A 80 9.58 -6.48 -7.24
CA ASP A 80 10.93 -5.94 -7.05
C ASP A 80 10.98 -4.43 -7.35
N ALA A 81 10.33 -3.94 -8.41
CA ALA A 81 10.27 -2.51 -8.72
C ALA A 81 9.49 -1.74 -7.65
N VAL A 82 8.42 -2.31 -7.12
CA VAL A 82 7.69 -1.73 -5.98
C VAL A 82 8.59 -1.69 -4.74
N TYR A 83 9.25 -2.79 -4.37
CA TYR A 83 10.17 -2.83 -3.24
C TYR A 83 11.29 -1.78 -3.36
N VAL A 84 11.89 -1.63 -4.54
CA VAL A 84 12.92 -0.62 -4.82
C VAL A 84 12.35 0.78 -4.73
N GLY A 85 11.18 1.03 -5.32
CA GLY A 85 10.52 2.34 -5.29
C GLY A 85 10.16 2.79 -3.86
N LEU A 86 9.68 1.87 -3.04
CA LEU A 86 9.38 2.13 -1.62
C LEU A 86 10.64 2.49 -0.82
N ASN A 87 11.75 1.81 -1.08
CA ASN A 87 13.03 2.13 -0.44
C ASN A 87 13.66 3.43 -0.97
N ALA A 88 13.52 3.71 -2.27
CA ALA A 88 13.95 4.99 -2.86
C ALA A 88 13.17 6.18 -2.27
N ALA A 89 11.94 5.95 -1.81
CA ALA A 89 11.15 6.94 -1.08
C ALA A 89 11.53 7.08 0.41
N GLY A 90 12.55 6.34 0.89
CA GLY A 90 13.07 6.46 2.24
C GLY A 90 12.31 5.68 3.32
N LEU A 91 11.43 4.74 2.93
CA LEU A 91 10.67 3.95 3.92
C LEU A 91 11.54 2.96 4.71
N GLY A 92 12.75 2.64 4.23
CA GLY A 92 13.67 1.75 4.96
C GLY A 92 13.11 0.34 5.17
N ILE A 93 12.51 -0.22 4.12
CA ILE A 93 11.95 -1.57 4.13
C ILE A 93 13.08 -2.58 4.05
N ILE A 94 13.07 -3.53 4.98
CA ILE A 94 14.09 -4.58 5.08
C ILE A 94 13.50 -5.89 4.57
N GLY A 95 13.93 -6.34 3.38
CA GLY A 95 13.55 -7.65 2.85
C GLY A 95 14.18 -8.80 3.64
N THR A 96 13.38 -9.82 3.96
CA THR A 96 13.79 -11.02 4.68
C THR A 96 14.00 -12.19 3.72
N ASN A 97 13.03 -12.45 2.84
CA ASN A 97 13.16 -13.46 1.79
C ASN A 97 12.28 -13.07 0.58
N ALA A 98 12.51 -13.76 -0.53
CA ALA A 98 11.67 -13.65 -1.70
C ALA A 98 11.47 -15.02 -2.34
N GLU A 99 10.24 -15.29 -2.76
CA GLU A 99 9.81 -16.54 -3.37
C GLU A 99 9.29 -16.24 -4.78
N ALA A 100 9.62 -17.11 -5.72
CA ALA A 100 9.11 -17.06 -7.09
C ALA A 100 8.10 -18.18 -7.30
N GLY A 101 7.06 -17.90 -8.06
CA GLY A 101 5.99 -18.85 -8.35
C GLY A 101 5.34 -18.59 -9.72
N THR A 102 4.22 -19.25 -9.96
CA THR A 102 3.43 -19.02 -11.19
C THR A 102 2.38 -17.94 -10.99
N ASP A 103 1.65 -17.98 -9.87
CA ASP A 103 0.77 -16.90 -9.39
C ASP A 103 0.50 -17.13 -7.89
N PRO A 104 1.03 -16.29 -6.98
CA PRO A 104 1.82 -15.08 -7.28
C PRO A 104 3.14 -15.40 -8.00
N VAL A 105 3.54 -14.53 -8.92
CA VAL A 105 4.82 -14.67 -9.66
C VAL A 105 6.00 -14.36 -8.76
N LYS A 106 5.81 -13.47 -7.79
CA LYS A 106 6.82 -13.07 -6.81
C LYS A 106 6.13 -12.72 -5.51
N LEU A 107 6.68 -13.21 -4.40
CA LEU A 107 6.29 -12.81 -3.05
C LEU A 107 7.55 -12.39 -2.31
N ILE A 108 7.54 -11.21 -1.69
CA ILE A 108 8.65 -10.68 -0.90
C ILE A 108 8.14 -10.51 0.52
N ASN A 109 8.71 -11.24 1.49
CA ASN A 109 8.47 -10.96 2.89
C ASN A 109 9.53 -9.96 3.37
N ALA A 110 9.09 -8.93 4.05
CA ALA A 110 9.89 -7.81 4.51
C ALA A 110 9.40 -7.32 5.87
N THR A 111 10.12 -6.35 6.42
CA THR A 111 9.76 -5.62 7.63
C THR A 111 9.81 -4.12 7.36
N TYR A 112 8.80 -3.40 7.82
CA TYR A 112 8.72 -1.94 7.75
C TYR A 112 8.20 -1.40 9.08
N ALA A 113 8.86 -0.37 9.63
CA ALA A 113 8.53 0.19 10.95
C ALA A 113 8.44 -0.87 12.07
N GLY A 114 9.29 -1.91 12.00
CA GLY A 114 9.30 -3.03 12.96
C GLY A 114 8.15 -4.02 12.81
N ARG A 115 7.34 -3.91 11.75
CA ARG A 115 6.18 -4.78 11.50
C ARG A 115 6.32 -5.59 10.22
N PRO A 116 5.68 -6.78 10.15
CA PRO A 116 5.66 -7.57 8.93
C PRO A 116 5.07 -6.80 7.75
N LEU A 117 5.69 -6.96 6.59
CA LEU A 117 5.21 -6.46 5.32
C LEU A 117 5.37 -7.57 4.27
N VAL A 118 4.33 -7.83 3.48
CA VAL A 118 4.42 -8.78 2.36
C VAL A 118 4.08 -8.02 1.07
N ILE A 119 4.92 -8.17 0.05
CA ILE A 119 4.70 -7.60 -1.29
C ILE A 119 4.48 -8.77 -2.26
N VAL A 120 3.29 -8.84 -2.85
CA VAL A 120 2.86 -9.92 -3.72
C VAL A 120 2.64 -9.38 -5.11
N GLY A 121 3.44 -9.84 -6.08
CA GLY A 121 3.27 -9.56 -7.50
C GLY A 121 2.56 -10.72 -8.19
N TYR A 122 1.56 -10.41 -9.00
CA TYR A 122 0.84 -11.34 -9.86
C TYR A 122 1.27 -11.18 -11.33
N SER A 123 0.97 -12.17 -12.15
CA SER A 123 1.25 -12.10 -13.59
C SER A 123 0.48 -10.99 -14.32
N SER A 124 -0.67 -10.57 -13.77
CA SER A 124 -1.54 -9.53 -14.33
C SER A 124 -2.51 -8.98 -13.27
N ASP A 125 -3.14 -7.83 -13.55
CA ASP A 125 -4.24 -7.31 -12.71
C ASP A 125 -5.43 -8.28 -12.67
N ALA A 126 -5.75 -8.94 -13.78
CA ALA A 126 -6.80 -9.97 -13.81
C ALA A 126 -6.49 -11.15 -12.87
N ALA A 127 -5.23 -11.60 -12.82
CA ALA A 127 -4.81 -12.64 -11.88
C ALA A 127 -4.92 -12.17 -10.43
N ARG A 128 -4.51 -10.93 -10.14
CA ARG A 128 -4.68 -10.30 -8.82
C ARG A 128 -6.14 -10.24 -8.41
N LEU A 129 -7.02 -9.70 -9.25
CA LEU A 129 -8.46 -9.58 -8.95
C LEU A 129 -9.11 -10.93 -8.66
N ARG A 130 -8.71 -11.97 -9.41
CA ARG A 130 -9.22 -13.34 -9.21
C ARG A 130 -8.74 -13.97 -7.90
N LEU A 131 -7.46 -13.77 -7.55
CA LEU A 131 -6.78 -14.49 -6.47
C LEU A 131 -6.80 -13.74 -5.13
N ALA A 132 -6.49 -12.44 -5.11
CA ALA A 132 -6.35 -11.67 -3.89
C ALA A 132 -7.68 -11.13 -3.33
N LYS A 133 -8.65 -10.86 -4.21
CA LYS A 133 -10.03 -10.43 -3.85
C LYS A 133 -10.09 -9.29 -2.82
N VAL A 134 -9.22 -8.29 -2.96
CA VAL A 134 -9.21 -7.10 -2.10
C VAL A 134 -10.37 -6.18 -2.49
N THR A 135 -11.24 -5.86 -1.53
CA THR A 135 -12.40 -4.97 -1.73
C THR A 135 -12.13 -3.62 -1.05
N ASP A 136 -12.27 -2.51 -1.78
CA ASP A 136 -12.01 -1.17 -1.21
C ASP A 136 -12.94 -0.86 -0.04
N GLY A 137 -12.38 -0.28 1.03
CA GLY A 137 -13.10 0.12 2.24
C GLY A 137 -13.61 -1.04 3.09
N SER A 138 -13.31 -2.28 2.75
CA SER A 138 -13.70 -3.43 3.57
C SER A 138 -12.83 -3.56 4.82
N ALA A 139 -13.41 -4.08 5.91
CA ALA A 139 -12.67 -4.43 7.11
C ALA A 139 -11.90 -5.75 6.91
N PRO A 140 -10.72 -5.92 7.52
CA PRO A 140 -9.98 -7.17 7.46
C PRO A 140 -10.74 -8.30 8.18
N GLY A 141 -10.69 -9.49 7.59
CA GLY A 141 -11.27 -10.72 8.15
C GLY A 141 -10.34 -11.40 9.14
N ARG A 142 -10.65 -12.65 9.48
CA ARG A 142 -9.78 -13.47 10.33
C ARG A 142 -8.56 -13.92 9.55
N GLY A 143 -7.37 -13.80 10.15
CA GLY A 143 -6.11 -14.16 9.50
C GLY A 143 -5.56 -13.11 8.53
N ASP A 144 -6.33 -12.08 8.19
CA ASP A 144 -5.88 -10.99 7.33
C ASP A 144 -4.94 -10.05 8.10
N ALA A 145 -4.09 -9.32 7.37
CA ALA A 145 -3.32 -8.20 7.94
C ALA A 145 -4.23 -6.99 8.26
N PRO A 146 -3.86 -6.14 9.24
CA PRO A 146 -4.60 -4.92 9.56
C PRO A 146 -4.77 -3.97 8.37
N TYR A 147 -3.82 -3.99 7.42
CA TYR A 147 -3.86 -3.19 6.19
C TYR A 147 -3.49 -4.07 4.98
N THR A 148 -4.29 -3.98 3.93
CA THR A 148 -4.02 -4.56 2.61
C THR A 148 -4.25 -3.50 1.55
N PHE A 149 -3.20 -3.17 0.79
CA PHE A 149 -3.27 -2.26 -0.36
C PHE A 149 -3.13 -3.05 -1.64
N ALA A 150 -3.88 -2.68 -2.68
CA ALA A 150 -3.78 -3.34 -3.97
C ALA A 150 -3.95 -2.34 -5.11
N ALA A 151 -3.09 -2.46 -6.12
CA ALA A 151 -3.16 -1.71 -7.36
C ALA A 151 -2.33 -2.39 -8.45
N LEU A 152 -2.68 -2.14 -9.72
CA LEU A 152 -2.14 -2.88 -10.86
C LEU A 152 -2.19 -4.40 -10.58
N ASN A 153 -1.12 -5.12 -10.85
CA ASN A 153 -0.94 -6.54 -10.54
C ASN A 153 -0.27 -6.80 -9.17
N VAL A 154 -0.27 -5.86 -8.22
CA VAL A 154 0.44 -5.98 -6.93
C VAL A 154 -0.50 -5.86 -5.73
N VAL A 155 -0.23 -6.63 -4.68
CA VAL A 155 -0.86 -6.53 -3.36
C VAL A 155 0.22 -6.36 -2.29
N LEU A 156 -0.04 -5.51 -1.32
CA LEU A 156 0.80 -5.31 -0.15
C LEU A 156 0.00 -5.56 1.12
N GLU A 157 0.51 -6.40 2.00
CA GLU A 157 -0.07 -6.69 3.31
C GLU A 157 0.84 -6.14 4.40
N PHE A 158 0.34 -5.25 5.25
CA PHE A 158 1.11 -4.58 6.30
C PHE A 158 0.52 -4.88 7.68
N GLY A 159 1.39 -5.36 8.57
CA GLY A 159 1.05 -5.84 9.91
C GLY A 159 0.90 -7.36 9.97
N ALA A 160 0.80 -7.90 11.18
CA ALA A 160 0.70 -9.35 11.39
C ALA A 160 -0.73 -9.84 11.11
N GLY A 161 -0.87 -10.81 10.21
CA GLY A 161 -2.05 -11.66 10.14
C GLY A 161 -1.99 -12.71 11.25
N VAL A 162 -3.03 -12.79 12.08
CA VAL A 162 -3.12 -13.80 13.15
C VAL A 162 -4.20 -14.79 12.76
N ALA A 163 -3.80 -16.06 12.57
CA ALA A 163 -4.73 -17.12 12.24
C ALA A 163 -5.89 -17.16 13.24
N ASP A 164 -7.11 -17.33 12.72
CA ASP A 164 -8.37 -17.42 13.49
C ASP A 164 -8.75 -16.18 14.32
N ALA A 165 -8.01 -15.08 14.22
CA ALA A 165 -8.32 -13.82 14.89
C ALA A 165 -8.48 -12.67 13.89
N THR A 166 -9.41 -11.76 14.20
CA THR A 166 -9.47 -10.46 13.53
C THR A 166 -8.32 -9.60 14.05
N PRO A 167 -7.66 -8.80 13.20
CA PRO A 167 -6.62 -7.88 13.63
C PRO A 167 -7.09 -6.98 14.79
N PRO A 168 -6.25 -6.75 15.81
CA PRO A 168 -6.54 -5.76 16.83
C PRO A 168 -6.61 -4.36 16.20
N SER A 169 -7.19 -3.41 16.94
CA SER A 169 -7.14 -2.01 16.52
C SER A 169 -5.68 -1.55 16.42
N PRO A 170 -5.27 -0.94 15.29
CA PRO A 170 -3.91 -0.47 15.12
C PRO A 170 -3.62 0.71 16.05
N ASP A 171 -2.36 0.83 16.47
CA ASP A 171 -1.91 1.97 17.27
C ASP A 171 -1.51 3.16 16.38
N VAL A 172 -1.24 4.32 17.01
CA VAL A 172 -0.92 5.57 16.30
C VAL A 172 0.34 5.44 15.43
N ALA A 173 1.34 4.69 15.87
CA ALA A 173 2.57 4.51 15.12
C ALA A 173 2.34 3.64 13.88
N GLU A 174 1.52 2.59 14.02
CA GLU A 174 1.12 1.73 12.91
C GLU A 174 0.27 2.48 11.88
N ILE A 175 -0.69 3.29 12.32
CA ILE A 175 -1.49 4.15 11.44
C ILE A 175 -0.59 5.11 10.67
N ALA A 176 0.36 5.77 11.34
CA ALA A 176 1.29 6.70 10.69
C ALA A 176 2.20 5.99 9.67
N ALA A 177 2.69 4.78 10.00
CA ALA A 177 3.47 3.97 9.08
C ALA A 177 2.63 3.55 7.86
N ALA A 178 1.40 3.10 8.07
CA ALA A 178 0.48 2.71 7.00
C ALA A 178 0.11 3.89 6.08
N GLN A 179 -0.08 5.09 6.64
CA GLN A 179 -0.29 6.33 5.87
C GLN A 179 0.91 6.68 4.99
N ALA A 180 2.13 6.61 5.55
CA ALA A 180 3.35 6.87 4.79
C ALA A 180 3.53 5.85 3.66
N LEU A 181 3.25 4.57 3.94
CA LEU A 181 3.28 3.50 2.94
C LEU A 181 2.26 3.76 1.82
N ALA A 182 1.00 4.04 2.17
CA ALA A 182 -0.07 4.32 1.21
C ALA A 182 0.23 5.55 0.33
N ALA A 183 0.80 6.61 0.93
CA ALA A 183 1.15 7.83 0.19
C ALA A 183 2.23 7.59 -0.88
N VAL A 184 3.22 6.74 -0.58
CA VAL A 184 4.25 6.37 -1.56
C VAL A 184 3.68 5.41 -2.61
N LEU A 185 2.90 4.42 -2.19
CA LEU A 185 2.26 3.47 -3.11
C LEU A 185 1.34 4.16 -4.11
N ASP A 186 0.55 5.15 -3.69
CA ASP A 186 -0.36 5.86 -4.59
C ASP A 186 0.40 6.61 -5.70
N ARG A 187 1.62 7.11 -5.39
CA ARG A 187 2.49 7.72 -6.39
C ARG A 187 3.11 6.70 -7.34
N LEU A 188 3.47 5.53 -6.84
CA LEU A 188 4.15 4.49 -7.62
C LEU A 188 3.18 3.69 -8.49
N ILE A 189 2.04 3.28 -7.94
CA ILE A 189 1.12 2.30 -8.54
C ILE A 189 -0.35 2.70 -8.41
N GLY A 190 -0.67 3.90 -7.91
CA GLY A 190 -2.05 4.34 -7.73
C GLY A 190 -2.85 4.36 -9.05
N PRO A 191 -4.18 4.23 -8.98
CA PRO A 191 -5.03 4.35 -7.79
C PRO A 191 -5.04 3.10 -6.88
N LEU A 192 -5.08 3.31 -5.56
CA LEU A 192 -5.09 2.22 -4.57
C LEU A 192 -6.51 1.75 -4.22
N THR A 193 -6.65 0.43 -4.10
CA THR A 193 -7.74 -0.26 -3.40
C THR A 193 -7.24 -0.65 -2.00
N GLU A 194 -8.00 -0.36 -0.95
CA GLU A 194 -7.59 -0.58 0.43
C GLU A 194 -8.62 -1.42 1.21
N ARG A 195 -8.14 -2.48 1.87
CA ARG A 195 -8.86 -3.18 2.94
C ARG A 195 -8.10 -2.92 4.23
N SER A 196 -8.76 -2.37 5.25
CA SER A 196 -8.06 -1.84 6.43
C SER A 196 -8.94 -1.77 7.67
N SER A 197 -8.37 -1.96 8.85
CA SER A 197 -9.06 -1.67 10.12
C SER A 197 -9.39 -0.18 10.27
N GLN A 198 -8.57 0.69 9.68
CA GLN A 198 -8.78 2.14 9.60
C GLN A 198 -8.26 2.66 8.27
N ARG A 199 -9.07 3.43 7.54
CA ARG A 199 -8.67 3.93 6.22
C ARG A 199 -7.50 4.91 6.31
N VAL A 200 -6.45 4.66 5.53
CA VAL A 200 -5.24 5.50 5.48
C VAL A 200 -4.89 5.99 4.09
N SER A 201 -5.39 5.37 3.02
CA SER A 201 -5.16 5.84 1.66
C SER A 201 -5.99 7.09 1.38
N PRO A 202 -5.48 8.01 0.54
CA PRO A 202 -6.27 9.14 0.04
C PRO A 202 -7.58 8.62 -0.57
N ARG A 203 -8.70 9.25 -0.24
CA ARG A 203 -9.94 8.97 -0.97
C ARG A 203 -9.79 9.57 -2.37
N PRO A 204 -10.11 8.85 -3.45
CA PRO A 204 -10.24 9.49 -4.76
C PRO A 204 -11.16 10.71 -4.61
N PRO A 205 -10.81 11.87 -5.20
CA PRO A 205 -11.71 13.01 -5.21
C PRO A 205 -13.04 12.57 -5.81
N ALA A 206 -14.15 12.92 -5.16
CA ALA A 206 -15.47 12.62 -5.69
C ALA A 206 -15.58 13.21 -7.11
N THR A 207 -15.91 12.38 -8.10
CA THR A 207 -16.27 12.87 -9.43
C THR A 207 -17.39 13.89 -9.24
N PRO A 208 -17.26 15.15 -9.69
CA PRO A 208 -18.34 16.12 -9.58
C PRO A 208 -19.58 15.52 -10.25
N SER A 209 -20.69 15.50 -9.51
CA SER A 209 -21.97 15.04 -10.04
C SER A 209 -22.27 15.84 -11.31
N PRO A 210 -22.67 15.21 -12.43
CA PRO A 210 -23.07 15.93 -13.62
C PRO A 210 -24.16 16.94 -13.22
N ALA A 211 -23.96 18.21 -13.58
CA ALA A 211 -24.96 19.24 -13.34
C ALA A 211 -26.30 18.74 -13.90
N PRO A 212 -27.42 18.90 -13.16
CA PRO A 212 -28.73 18.52 -13.68
C PRO A 212 -28.93 19.23 -15.02
N PRO A 213 -29.45 18.53 -16.05
CA PRO A 213 -29.67 19.12 -17.35
C PRO A 213 -30.57 20.35 -17.17
N SER A 214 -30.11 21.50 -17.64
CA SER A 214 -30.86 22.75 -17.67
C SER A 214 -32.22 22.46 -18.31
N SER A 215 -33.27 22.49 -17.50
CA SER A 215 -34.63 22.33 -18.00
C SER A 215 -34.89 23.42 -19.04
N PRO A 216 -35.35 23.08 -20.26
CA PRO A 216 -35.65 24.09 -21.27
C PRO A 216 -36.74 25.02 -20.75
N ALA A 217 -36.51 26.32 -20.91
CA ALA A 217 -37.43 27.38 -20.51
C ALA A 217 -38.85 27.13 -21.06
N PRO A 218 -39.91 27.39 -20.29
CA PRO A 218 -41.27 27.25 -20.79
C PRO A 218 -41.54 28.27 -21.90
N THR A 219 -41.71 27.75 -23.11
CA THR A 219 -42.28 28.47 -24.26
C THR A 219 -43.69 28.95 -23.90
N PRO A 220 -44.06 30.22 -24.15
CA PRO A 220 -45.40 30.71 -23.85
C PRO A 220 -46.41 30.11 -24.85
N ALA A 221 -47.24 29.18 -24.38
CA ALA A 221 -48.34 28.62 -25.16
C ALA A 221 -49.65 29.35 -24.85
N ALA A 222 -50.35 29.67 -25.93
CA ALA A 222 -51.45 30.61 -26.03
C ALA A 222 -52.70 30.27 -25.21
N THR A 223 -53.35 31.34 -24.74
CA THR A 223 -54.72 31.43 -24.24
C THR A 223 -55.73 30.65 -25.10
N ARG A 224 -56.44 29.69 -24.50
CA ARG A 224 -57.79 29.30 -24.93
C ARG A 224 -58.74 29.25 -23.74
N ALA A 225 -59.90 29.86 -23.98
CA ALA A 225 -60.95 30.26 -23.06
C ALA A 225 -61.82 29.07 -22.55
N PRO A 226 -62.72 29.29 -21.56
CA PRO A 226 -63.22 28.28 -20.63
C PRO A 226 -64.53 27.62 -21.08
N SER A 227 -64.83 26.43 -20.54
CA SER A 227 -66.15 25.80 -20.61
C SER A 227 -66.30 24.62 -19.64
N PRO A 228 -67.53 24.23 -19.25
CA PRO A 228 -68.02 24.50 -17.90
C PRO A 228 -68.34 23.26 -17.05
N ARG A 229 -68.54 23.53 -15.76
CA ARG A 229 -69.03 22.64 -14.71
C ARG A 229 -70.45 22.13 -14.99
N PRO A 230 -70.76 20.88 -14.61
CA PRO A 230 -71.97 20.63 -13.83
C PRO A 230 -71.72 19.91 -12.49
N SER A 231 -72.72 20.02 -11.63
CA SER A 231 -72.75 19.89 -10.17
C SER A 231 -73.08 18.46 -9.68
N PRO A 232 -73.04 18.18 -8.34
CA PRO A 232 -73.00 16.85 -7.76
C PRO A 232 -74.39 16.28 -7.44
N THR A 233 -74.51 14.95 -7.35
CA THR A 233 -75.65 14.30 -6.67
C THR A 233 -75.25 12.96 -6.05
N SER A 234 -75.55 12.86 -4.75
CA SER A 234 -75.79 11.71 -3.86
C SER A 234 -74.76 10.59 -3.70
#